data_AF-A0A371J6L9-F1
#
_entry.id   AF-A0A371J6L9-F1
#
_cell.length_a   1.000
_cell.length_b   1.000
_cell.length_c   1.000
_cell.angle_alpha   90.00
_cell.angle_beta   90.00
_cell.angle_gamma   90.00
#
_symmetry.space_group_name_H-M   'P 1'
#
loop_
_entity.id
_entity.type
_entity.pdbx_description
1 polymer ?
#
loop_
_entity_poly.entity_id
_entity_poly.type
_entity_poly.pdbx_seq_one_letter_code
_entity_poly.pdbx_strand_id
1 'polypeptide(L)' 'MCIHSFNNNLEKQNFTYEEYDILSSIYKSIESNDRETAIDLTNKLISLQTRDEDITALKLAIESLI' A
#
# COMPACT_ATOMS: atom_id res chain seq x y z
N MET A 1 16.73 7.69 -10.90
CA MET A 1 17.17 6.44 -10.25
C MET A 1 16.55 6.37 -8.85
N CYS A 2 15.21 6.30 -8.76
CA CYS A 2 14.50 6.43 -7.47
C CYS A 2 13.44 5.34 -7.21
N ILE A 3 13.27 4.36 -8.13
CA ILE A 3 12.23 3.32 -7.99
C ILE A 3 12.77 2.05 -7.27
N HIS A 4 14.10 1.85 -7.23
CA HIS A 4 14.70 0.64 -6.65
C HIS A 4 14.73 0.59 -5.12
N SER A 5 14.46 1.70 -4.43
CA SER A 5 14.53 1.73 -2.96
C SER A 5 13.23 1.31 -2.28
N PHE A 6 12.07 1.43 -2.94
CA PHE A 6 10.78 1.06 -2.37
C PHE A 6 10.58 -0.47 -2.37
N ASN A 7 10.99 -1.14 -3.46
CA ASN A 7 10.85 -2.60 -3.58
C ASN A 7 11.68 -3.40 -2.56
N ASN A 8 12.87 -2.90 -2.17
CA ASN A 8 13.74 -3.62 -1.22
C ASN A 8 13.20 -3.66 0.22
N ASN A 9 12.28 -2.76 0.60
CA ASN A 9 11.63 -2.82 1.92
C ASN A 9 10.40 -3.72 1.94
N LEU A 10 9.71 -3.88 0.80
CA LEU A 10 8.56 -4.79 0.66
C LEU A 10 9.00 -6.27 0.69
N GLU A 11 10.17 -6.61 0.15
CA GLU A 11 10.69 -8.01 0.17
C GLU A 11 10.98 -8.55 1.59
N LYS A 12 11.10 -7.67 2.60
CA LYS A 12 11.30 -8.08 4.00
C LYS A 12 10.00 -8.16 4.81
N GLN A 13 8.86 -7.75 4.25
CA GLN A 13 7.56 -7.92 4.87
C GLN A 13 6.97 -9.24 4.40
N ASN A 14 6.75 -10.17 5.34
CA ASN A 14 5.98 -11.39 5.09
C ASN A 14 4.50 -10.99 4.95
N PHE A 15 4.13 -10.45 3.80
CA PHE A 15 2.74 -10.22 3.46
C PHE A 15 2.02 -11.57 3.34
N THR A 16 0.87 -11.63 3.97
CA THR A 16 -0.13 -12.67 3.74
C THR A 16 -0.69 -12.55 2.32
N TYR A 17 -1.26 -13.64 1.81
CA TYR A 17 -1.96 -13.63 0.52
C TYR A 17 -3.06 -12.55 0.46
N GLU A 18 -3.74 -12.30 1.59
CA GLU A 18 -4.77 -11.27 1.69
C GLU A 18 -4.19 -9.86 1.50
N GLU A 19 -3.06 -9.56 2.11
CA GLU A 19 -2.38 -8.26 1.94
C GLU A 19 -1.90 -8.06 0.51
N TYR A 20 -1.42 -9.12 -0.14
CA TYR A 20 -1.00 -9.08 -1.53
C TYR A 20 -2.17 -8.79 -2.49
N ASP A 21 -3.33 -9.39 -2.26
CA ASP A 21 -4.54 -9.14 -3.03
C ASP A 21 -5.05 -7.70 -2.85
N ILE A 22 -4.97 -7.18 -1.62
CA ILE A 22 -5.32 -5.78 -1.33
C ILE A 22 -4.34 -4.84 -2.05
N LEU A 23 -3.04 -5.08 -1.97
CA LEU A 23 -2.03 -4.29 -2.70
C LEU A 23 -2.27 -4.31 -4.22
N SER A 24 -2.54 -5.48 -4.80
CA SER A 24 -2.86 -5.59 -6.23
C SER A 24 -4.10 -4.77 -6.60
N SER A 25 -5.10 -4.76 -5.73
CA SER A 25 -6.34 -3.99 -5.93
C SER A 25 -6.12 -2.48 -5.79
N ILE A 26 -5.23 -2.05 -4.87
CA ILE A 26 -4.80 -0.65 -4.75
C ILE A 26 -4.15 -0.19 -6.05
N TYR A 27 -3.19 -0.96 -6.59
CA TYR A 27 -2.53 -0.63 -7.85
C TYR A 27 -3.52 -0.48 -9.01
N LYS A 28 -4.46 -1.42 -9.17
CA LYS A 28 -5.50 -1.33 -10.21
C LYS A 28 -6.39 -0.10 -10.06
N SER A 29 -6.71 0.29 -8.83
CA SER A 29 -7.54 1.47 -8.54
C SER A 29 -6.80 2.74 -8.92
N ILE A 30 -5.50 2.82 -8.59
CA ILE A 30 -4.61 3.93 -9.00
C ILE A 30 -4.50 4.01 -10.53
N GLU A 31 -4.27 2.89 -11.22
CA GLU A 31 -4.20 2.84 -12.69
C GLU A 31 -5.52 3.28 -13.35
N SER A 32 -6.65 2.98 -12.71
CA SER A 32 -7.99 3.37 -13.19
C SER A 32 -8.38 4.80 -12.78
N ASN A 33 -7.48 5.53 -12.10
CA ASN A 33 -7.72 6.85 -11.51
C ASN A 33 -8.90 6.88 -10.51
N ASP A 34 -9.23 5.72 -9.93
CA ASP A 34 -10.21 5.55 -8.88
C ASP A 34 -9.54 5.75 -7.52
N ARG A 35 -9.42 7.03 -7.15
CA ARG A 35 -8.72 7.45 -5.93
C ARG A 35 -9.47 7.05 -4.66
N GLU A 36 -10.80 7.09 -4.70
CA GLU A 36 -11.63 6.74 -3.53
C GLU A 36 -11.44 5.28 -3.16
N THR A 37 -11.54 4.37 -4.14
CA THR A 37 -11.27 2.94 -3.93
C THR A 37 -9.83 2.68 -3.51
N ALA A 38 -8.85 3.39 -4.07
CA ALA A 38 -7.45 3.25 -3.66
C ALA A 38 -7.23 3.66 -2.19
N ILE A 39 -7.86 4.74 -1.73
CA ILE A 39 -7.79 5.20 -0.35
C ILE A 39 -8.45 4.18 0.60
N ASP A 40 -9.63 3.69 0.27
CA ASP A 40 -10.36 2.71 1.08
C ASP A 40 -9.59 1.40 1.23
N LEU A 41 -9.03 0.88 0.14
CA LEU A 41 -8.22 -0.32 0.16
C LEU A 41 -6.91 -0.12 0.94
N THR A 42 -6.29 1.05 0.85
CA THR A 42 -5.07 1.34 1.61
C THR A 42 -5.36 1.48 3.10
N ASN A 43 -6.50 2.06 3.50
CA ASN A 43 -6.97 2.06 4.88
C ASN A 43 -7.25 0.64 5.41
N LYS A 44 -7.82 -0.22 4.55
CA LYS A 44 -8.01 -1.63 4.88
C LYS A 44 -6.65 -2.32 5.10
N LEU A 45 -5.66 -2.08 4.24
CA LEU A 45 -4.31 -2.64 4.40
C LEU A 45 -3.65 -2.15 5.70
N ILE A 46 -3.79 -0.87 6.04
CA ILE A 46 -3.29 -0.30 7.31
C ILE A 46 -3.90 -1.04 8.51
N SER A 47 -5.18 -1.38 8.47
CA SER A 47 -5.85 -2.09 9.57
C SER A 47 -5.32 -3.52 9.81
N LEU A 48 -4.65 -4.11 8.81
CA LEU A 48 -4.02 -5.42 8.89
C LEU A 48 -2.55 -5.34 9.33
N GLN A 49 -1.93 -4.16 9.23
CA GLN A 49 -0.55 -3.96 9.67
C GLN A 49 -0.45 -3.91 11.19
N THR A 50 0.60 -4.55 11.71
CA THR A 50 0.92 -4.58 13.15
C THR A 50 2.14 -3.73 13.51
N ARG A 51 2.91 -3.30 12.50
CA ARG A 51 4.14 -2.50 12.68
C ARG A 51 3.87 -1.04 12.37
N ASP A 52 4.27 -0.15 13.28
CA ASP A 52 4.08 1.30 13.13
C ASP A 52 4.81 1.89 11.92
N GLU A 53 5.96 1.31 11.55
CA GLU A 53 6.73 1.69 10.35
C GLU A 53 5.92 1.47 9.07
N ASP A 54 5.24 0.33 8.99
CA ASP A 54 4.48 -0.11 7.82
C ASP A 54 3.19 0.73 7.72
N ILE A 55 2.53 0.99 8.86
CA ILE A 55 1.38 1.91 8.95
C ILE A 55 1.76 3.31 8.50
N THR A 56 2.90 3.84 8.97
CA THR A 56 3.37 5.18 8.60
C THR A 56 3.66 5.28 7.11
N ALA A 57 4.33 4.28 6.53
CA ALA A 57 4.62 4.25 5.11
C ALA A 57 3.34 4.24 4.26
N LEU A 58 2.32 3.46 4.65
CA LEU A 58 1.04 3.40 3.96
C LEU A 58 0.24 4.69 4.09
N LYS A 59 0.26 5.36 5.26
CA LYS A 59 -0.39 6.67 5.43
C LYS A 59 0.22 7.75 4.54
N LEU A 60 1.55 7.79 4.44
CA LEU A 60 2.25 8.70 3.53
C LEU A 60 1.90 8.41 2.06
N ALA A 61 1.73 7.13 1.71
CA ALA A 61 1.29 6.76 0.36
C ALA A 61 -0.14 7.28 0.07
N ILE A 62 -1.08 7.20 1.02
CA ILE A 62 -2.43 7.79 0.89
C ILE A 62 -2.35 9.30 0.69
N GLU A 63 -1.55 10.01 1.47
CA GLU A 63 -1.40 11.47 1.35
C GLU A 63 -0.87 11.89 -0.03
N SER A 64 -0.07 11.04 -0.68
CA SER A 64 0.45 11.31 -2.03
C SER A 64 -0.58 11.08 -3.16
N LEU A 65 -1.71 10.43 -2.86
CA LEU A 65 -2.80 10.17 -3.81
C LEU A 65 -3.85 11.30 -3.86
N ILE A 66 -3.85 12.20 -2.87
CA ILE A 66 -4.73 13.37 -2.75
C ILE A 66 -4.18 14.52 -3.59
#